data_AF-A0A7K3Y2K5-F1
#
_entry.id   AF-A0A7K3Y2K5-F1
#
_cell.length_a   1.000
_cell.length_b   1.000
_cell.length_c   1.000
_cell.angle_alpha   90.00
_cell.angle_beta   90.00
_cell.angle_gamma   90.00
#
_symmetry.space_group_name_H-M   'P 1'
#
loop_
_entity.id
_entity.type
_entity.pdbx_description
1 polymer ?
#
loop_
_entity_poly.entity_id
_entity_poly.type
_entity_poly.pdbx_seq_one_letter_code
_entity_poly.pdbx_strand_id
1 'polypeptide(L)'
;MSEIHLNRRGINSIEVPEKVETTPGSDLTLHLVNHGSPLHITLASTSSSPFTDFFHENLYVVGGEEVIIPIREDAYPGVFSVAVISGYGARKVEFRVVVRERAAPAPEPVVVAPVAPARAALPGWQSAAPALLSCAAALVLYGLWLVYRDDILNVAAFVALFIGVILAWLQQRS
;
A
#
# COMPACT_ATOMS: atom_id res chain seq x y z
N MET A 1 -16.40 2.80 15.09
CA MET A 1 -16.79 3.70 13.98
C MET A 1 -15.71 4.75 13.82
N SER A 2 -15.37 5.10 12.58
CA SER A 2 -14.22 5.95 12.24
C SER A 2 -14.71 7.31 11.78
N GLU A 3 -14.76 8.26 12.71
CA GLU A 3 -15.29 9.60 12.46
C GLU A 3 -14.19 10.59 12.09
N ILE A 4 -14.42 11.40 11.06
CA ILE A 4 -13.57 12.50 10.63
C ILE A 4 -14.34 13.79 10.90
N HIS A 5 -13.81 14.64 11.78
CA HIS A 5 -14.46 15.91 12.11
C HIS A 5 -13.86 17.06 11.32
N LEU A 6 -14.73 17.83 10.68
CA LEU A 6 -14.39 19.03 9.92
C LEU A 6 -14.89 20.27 10.66
N ASN A 7 -14.12 21.35 10.59
CA ASN A 7 -14.44 22.65 11.20
C ASN A 7 -14.64 22.65 12.73
N ARG A 8 -14.30 21.57 13.44
CA ARG A 8 -14.50 21.44 14.90
C ARG A 8 -13.62 22.39 15.72
N ARG A 9 -12.39 22.67 15.29
CA ARG A 9 -11.43 23.56 15.97
C ARG A 9 -11.19 24.88 15.25
N GLY A 10 -11.89 25.14 14.16
CA GLY A 10 -11.77 26.37 13.38
C GLY A 10 -12.00 26.14 11.89
N ILE A 11 -11.97 27.21 11.10
CA ILE A 11 -12.24 27.16 9.66
C ILE A 11 -11.22 26.24 8.96
N ASN A 12 -11.73 25.30 8.16
CA ASN A 12 -10.98 24.25 7.47
C ASN A 12 -10.19 23.31 8.41
N SER A 13 -10.46 23.29 9.72
CA SER A 13 -9.78 22.35 10.63
C SER A 13 -10.20 20.91 10.30
N ILE A 14 -9.25 19.99 10.35
CA ILE A 14 -9.47 18.56 10.12
C ILE A 14 -9.01 17.81 11.37
N GLU A 15 -9.87 16.97 11.92
CA GLU A 15 -9.53 16.00 12.95
C GLU A 15 -9.86 14.60 12.44
N VAL A 16 -8.85 13.73 12.43
CA VAL A 16 -8.95 12.34 11.96
C VAL A 16 -8.68 11.39 13.12
N PRO A 17 -9.16 10.14 13.06
CA PRO A 17 -8.76 9.12 14.02
C PRO A 17 -7.26 8.83 13.85
N GLU A 18 -6.59 8.35 14.90
CA GLU A 18 -5.17 7.98 14.81
C GLU A 18 -4.98 6.73 13.92
N LYS A 19 -5.84 5.74 14.13
CA LYS A 19 -5.89 4.51 13.35
C LYS A 19 -7.32 4.03 13.16
N VAL A 20 -7.53 3.34 12.05
CA VAL A 20 -8.75 2.60 11.75
C VAL A 20 -8.38 1.17 11.41
N GLU A 21 -9.11 0.20 11.94
CA GLU A 21 -8.88 -1.22 11.69
C GLU A 21 -9.96 -1.77 10.76
N THR A 22 -9.56 -2.62 9.82
CA THR A 22 -10.45 -3.27 8.85
C THR A 22 -9.92 -4.68 8.52
N THR A 23 -10.71 -5.46 7.79
CA THR A 23 -10.38 -6.82 7.37
C THR A 23 -10.47 -6.96 5.85
N PRO A 24 -9.74 -7.91 5.24
CA PRO A 24 -9.90 -8.23 3.83
C PRO A 24 -11.35 -8.60 3.50
N GLY A 25 -11.87 -8.08 2.40
CA GLY A 25 -13.25 -8.31 1.96
C GLY A 25 -14.32 -7.57 2.76
N SER A 26 -13.94 -6.56 3.54
CA SER A 26 -14.88 -5.69 4.26
C SER A 26 -14.85 -4.26 3.74
N ASP A 27 -15.89 -3.51 4.04
CA ASP A 27 -16.00 -2.11 3.68
C ASP A 27 -15.46 -1.23 4.82
N LEU A 28 -14.48 -0.38 4.50
CA LEU A 28 -14.03 0.66 5.40
C LEU A 28 -15.00 1.85 5.32
N THR A 29 -15.86 1.96 6.33
CA THR A 29 -16.79 3.08 6.48
C THR A 29 -16.18 4.25 7.25
N LEU A 30 -16.18 5.43 6.64
CA LEU A 30 -15.74 6.69 7.23
C LEU A 30 -16.95 7.65 7.35
N HIS A 31 -17.17 8.19 8.54
CA HIS A 31 -18.23 9.16 8.77
C HIS A 31 -17.64 10.56 8.88
N LEU A 32 -18.02 11.44 7.98
CA LEU A 32 -17.62 12.84 7.99
C LEU A 32 -18.65 13.64 8.76
N VAL A 33 -18.17 14.46 9.71
CA VAL A 33 -19.01 15.32 10.54
C VAL A 33 -18.50 16.75 10.45
N ASN A 34 -19.22 17.59 9.73
CA ASN A 34 -18.93 19.02 9.62
C ASN A 34 -19.64 19.80 10.73
N HIS A 35 -18.86 20.55 11.50
CA HIS A 35 -19.33 21.39 12.61
C HIS A 35 -19.50 22.86 12.24
N GLY A 36 -19.21 23.24 10.99
CA GLY A 36 -19.18 24.64 10.54
C GLY A 36 -19.85 24.86 9.20
N SER A 37 -19.37 25.85 8.45
CA SER A 37 -19.86 26.12 7.10
C SER A 37 -19.57 24.95 6.16
N PRO A 38 -20.38 24.75 5.11
CA PRO A 38 -20.08 23.78 4.07
C PRO A 38 -18.67 23.97 3.50
N LEU A 39 -17.98 22.87 3.20
CA LEU A 39 -16.63 22.91 2.63
C LEU A 39 -16.39 21.79 1.64
N HIS A 40 -15.51 22.08 0.67
CA HIS A 40 -14.95 21.07 -0.20
C HIS A 40 -13.75 20.41 0.47
N ILE A 41 -13.71 19.08 0.39
CA ILE A 41 -12.56 18.28 0.81
C ILE A 41 -12.15 17.32 -0.31
N THR A 42 -10.92 16.85 -0.21
CA THR A 42 -10.44 15.73 -1.02
C THR A 42 -10.00 14.61 -0.08
N LEU A 43 -10.49 13.40 -0.34
CA LEU A 43 -9.97 12.18 0.27
C LEU A 43 -9.04 11.51 -0.73
N ALA A 44 -7.86 11.09 -0.28
CA ALA A 44 -6.88 10.41 -1.12
C ALA A 44 -6.20 9.27 -0.38
N SER A 45 -6.22 8.06 -0.94
CA SER A 45 -5.48 6.94 -0.37
C SER A 45 -4.03 6.90 -0.89
N THR A 46 -3.09 6.60 0.00
CA THR A 46 -1.65 6.51 -0.30
C THR A 46 -1.15 5.11 0.05
N SER A 47 -0.34 4.52 -0.82
CA SER A 47 0.14 3.13 -0.68
C SER A 47 -0.98 2.09 -0.56
N SER A 48 -2.14 2.39 -1.16
CA SER A 48 -3.39 1.64 -1.00
C SER A 48 -3.57 0.51 -2.01
N SER A 49 -2.81 0.50 -3.11
CA SER A 49 -2.95 -0.47 -4.20
C SER A 49 -3.01 -1.96 -3.79
N PRO A 50 -2.31 -2.43 -2.74
CA PRO A 50 -2.44 -3.82 -2.28
C PRO A 50 -3.75 -4.13 -1.54
N PHE A 51 -4.47 -3.10 -1.09
CA PHE A 51 -5.60 -3.22 -0.17
C PHE A 51 -6.92 -2.78 -0.79
N THR A 52 -6.90 -1.77 -1.65
CA THR A 52 -8.09 -1.19 -2.28
C THR A 52 -7.70 -0.56 -3.62
N ASP A 53 -8.69 -0.28 -4.46
CA ASP A 53 -8.48 0.44 -5.70
C ASP A 53 -8.09 1.90 -5.43
N PHE A 54 -7.57 2.58 -6.46
CA PHE A 54 -7.22 3.99 -6.34
C PHE A 54 -8.42 4.79 -5.85
N PHE A 55 -8.28 5.38 -4.67
CA PHE A 55 -9.36 6.14 -4.02
C PHE A 55 -8.95 7.61 -3.95
N HIS A 56 -9.63 8.42 -4.75
CA HIS A 56 -9.46 9.87 -4.79
C HIS A 56 -10.79 10.55 -5.08
N GLU A 57 -11.40 11.10 -4.04
CA GLU A 57 -12.74 11.67 -4.12
C GLU A 57 -12.75 13.12 -3.65
N ASN A 58 -13.46 13.97 -4.39
CA ASN A 58 -13.72 15.35 -4.03
C ASN A 58 -15.16 15.48 -3.55
N LEU A 59 -15.34 15.84 -2.28
CA LEU A 59 -16.63 15.86 -1.61
C LEU A 59 -17.01 17.28 -1.23
N TYR A 60 -18.30 17.57 -1.26
CA TYR A 60 -18.87 18.83 -0.76
C TYR A 60 -19.71 18.55 0.48
N VAL A 61 -19.10 18.75 1.66
CA VAL A 61 -19.69 18.32 2.92
C VAL A 61 -20.46 19.47 3.55
N VAL A 62 -21.79 19.35 3.61
CA VAL A 62 -22.67 20.35 4.24
C VAL A 62 -22.83 20.07 5.74
N GLY A 63 -23.19 18.84 6.11
CA GLY A 63 -23.41 18.44 7.50
C GLY A 63 -22.69 17.13 7.81
N GLY A 64 -23.29 16.01 7.44
CA GLY A 64 -22.67 14.69 7.55
C GLY A 64 -22.63 13.99 6.21
N GLU A 65 -21.57 13.21 5.98
CA GLU A 65 -21.45 12.30 4.83
C GLU A 65 -20.86 10.98 5.27
N GLU A 66 -21.18 9.93 4.53
CA GLU A 66 -20.62 8.60 4.72
C GLU A 66 -19.85 8.21 3.45
N VAL A 67 -18.62 7.77 3.64
CA VAL A 67 -17.72 7.35 2.56
C VAL A 67 -17.31 5.91 2.81
N ILE A 68 -17.41 5.11 1.76
CA ILE A 68 -17.11 3.68 1.80
C ILE A 68 -15.89 3.41 0.91
N ILE A 69 -14.86 2.82 1.49
CA ILE A 69 -13.67 2.36 0.76
C ILE A 69 -13.67 0.82 0.80
N PRO A 70 -13.94 0.13 -0.32
CA PRO A 70 -13.98 -1.32 -0.36
C PRO A 70 -12.57 -1.90 -0.19
N ILE A 71 -12.38 -2.81 0.75
CA ILE A 71 -11.11 -3.53 0.94
C ILE A 71 -11.18 -4.84 0.18
N ARG A 72 -10.17 -5.11 -0.66
CA ARG A 72 -10.08 -6.32 -1.47
C ARG A 72 -10.11 -7.58 -0.60
N GLU A 73 -10.73 -8.64 -1.11
CA GLU A 73 -10.80 -9.93 -0.41
C GLU A 73 -9.43 -10.60 -0.28
N ASP A 74 -8.55 -10.41 -1.26
CA ASP A 74 -7.19 -10.95 -1.32
C ASP A 74 -6.14 -10.02 -0.67
N ALA A 75 -6.58 -8.96 0.00
CA ALA A 75 -5.68 -8.02 0.66
C ALA A 75 -4.85 -8.73 1.75
N TYR A 76 -3.53 -8.62 1.66
CA TYR A 76 -2.63 -9.10 2.71
C TYR A 76 -2.73 -8.21 3.96
N PRO A 77 -2.41 -8.73 5.15
CA PRO A 77 -2.30 -7.90 6.35
C PRO A 77 -1.26 -6.80 6.17
N GLY A 78 -1.59 -5.57 6.56
CA GLY A 78 -0.70 -4.43 6.34
C GLY A 78 -1.32 -3.09 6.72
N VAL A 79 -0.66 -2.01 6.30
CA VAL A 79 -1.07 -0.65 6.62
C VAL A 79 -1.00 0.23 5.38
N PHE A 80 -2.06 1.00 5.15
CA PHE A 80 -2.06 2.11 4.20
C PHE A 80 -2.56 3.39 4.87
N SER A 81 -2.49 4.52 4.17
CA SER A 81 -2.88 5.82 4.71
C SER A 81 -3.98 6.45 3.87
N VAL A 82 -4.86 7.19 4.55
CA VAL A 82 -5.88 8.03 3.91
C VAL A 82 -5.62 9.47 4.33
N ALA A 83 -5.46 10.33 3.34
CA ALA A 83 -5.31 11.77 3.49
C ALA A 83 -6.66 12.45 3.36
N VAL A 84 -6.93 13.39 4.26
CA VAL A 84 -8.04 14.34 4.18
C VAL A 84 -7.44 15.71 3.92
N ILE A 85 -7.87 16.35 2.85
CA ILE A 85 -7.36 17.64 2.38
C ILE A 85 -8.51 18.64 2.35
N SER A 86 -8.31 19.82 2.93
CA SER A 86 -9.33 20.89 2.96
C SER A 86 -8.69 22.27 2.69
N GLY A 87 -9.54 23.28 2.53
CA GLY A 87 -9.10 24.66 2.32
C GLY A 87 -8.24 24.82 1.07
N TYR A 88 -8.64 24.16 -0.03
CA TYR A 88 -7.92 24.19 -1.31
C TYR A 88 -6.45 23.73 -1.21
N GLY A 89 -6.19 22.73 -0.37
CA GLY A 89 -4.84 22.19 -0.16
C GLY A 89 -4.07 22.84 0.98
N ALA A 90 -4.61 23.88 1.62
CA ALA A 90 -3.95 24.55 2.76
C ALA A 90 -3.84 23.66 4.00
N ARG A 91 -4.74 22.68 4.16
CA ARG A 91 -4.72 21.72 5.27
C ARG A 91 -4.73 20.31 4.72
N LYS A 92 -3.81 19.49 5.21
CA LYS A 92 -3.71 18.06 4.91
C LYS A 92 -3.42 17.31 6.19
N VAL A 93 -4.24 16.31 6.49
CA VAL A 93 -4.04 15.42 7.65
C VAL A 93 -4.24 13.99 7.19
N GLU A 94 -3.42 13.08 7.70
CA GLU A 94 -3.42 11.66 7.33
C GLU A 94 -3.68 10.78 8.54
N PHE A 95 -4.37 9.67 8.33
CA PHE A 95 -4.53 8.60 9.32
C PHE A 95 -4.19 7.24 8.72
N ARG A 96 -3.91 6.28 9.60
CA ARG A 96 -3.52 4.92 9.20
C ARG A 96 -4.73 4.00 9.19
N VAL A 97 -4.85 3.21 8.12
CA VAL A 97 -5.77 2.09 8.04
C VAL A 97 -4.96 0.80 8.16
N VAL A 98 -5.29 0.00 9.17
CA VAL A 98 -4.66 -1.28 9.48
C VAL A 98 -5.56 -2.40 8.99
N VAL A 99 -5.12 -3.13 7.98
CA VAL A 99 -5.80 -4.33 7.49
C VAL A 99 -5.28 -5.51 8.30
N ARG A 100 -6.14 -6.09 9.13
CA ARG A 100 -5.81 -7.27 9.96
C ARG A 100 -6.23 -8.55 9.26
N GLU A 101 -5.50 -9.62 9.53
CA GLU A 101 -5.86 -10.96 9.08
C GLU A 101 -7.30 -11.30 9.53
N ARG A 102 -8.09 -11.86 8.61
CA ARG A 102 -9.44 -12.32 8.92
C ARG A 102 -9.33 -13.47 9.90
N ALA A 103 -9.86 -13.32 11.11
CA ALA A 103 -9.94 -14.43 12.05
C ALA A 103 -10.69 -15.57 11.37
N ALA A 104 -10.02 -16.71 11.18
CA ALA A 104 -10.65 -17.89 10.59
C ALA A 104 -11.90 -18.26 11.42
N PRO A 105 -13.02 -18.66 10.78
CA PRO A 105 -14.15 -19.23 11.49
C PRO A 105 -13.64 -20.36 12.39
N ALA A 106 -14.14 -20.43 13.62
CA ALA A 106 -13.77 -21.49 14.56
C ALA A 106 -13.94 -22.85 13.86
N PRO A 107 -12.90 -23.71 13.85
CA PRO A 107 -12.97 -24.96 13.09
C PRO A 107 -14.06 -25.85 13.68
N GLU A 108 -15.06 -26.20 12.87
CA GLU A 108 -15.86 -27.41 13.11
C GLU A 108 -14.89 -28.60 13.22
N PRO A 109 -15.14 -29.59 14.09
CA PRO A 109 -14.22 -30.68 14.33
C PRO A 109 -14.12 -31.58 13.09
N VAL A 110 -13.19 -31.27 12.19
CA VAL A 110 -12.86 -32.11 11.04
C VAL A 110 -11.93 -33.22 11.50
N VAL A 111 -12.41 -34.45 11.30
CA VAL A 111 -11.69 -35.72 11.51
C VAL A 111 -10.32 -35.66 10.83
N VAL A 112 -9.27 -35.95 11.62
CA VAL A 112 -7.86 -35.90 11.21
C VAL A 112 -7.59 -36.91 10.08
N ALA A 113 -7.31 -36.41 8.88
CA ALA A 113 -6.63 -37.16 7.83
C ALA A 113 -5.10 -37.01 7.99
N PRO A 114 -4.29 -37.99 7.53
CA PRO A 114 -2.87 -38.07 7.91
C PRO A 114 -2.06 -36.92 7.31
N VAL A 115 -1.26 -36.30 8.19
CA VAL A 115 -0.35 -35.19 7.88
C VAL A 115 0.71 -35.66 6.88
N ALA A 116 0.70 -35.10 5.67
CA ALA A 116 1.85 -35.17 4.76
C ALA A 116 3.01 -34.37 5.36
N PRO A 117 4.27 -34.80 5.21
CA PRO A 117 5.40 -34.11 5.80
C PRO A 117 5.53 -32.70 5.20
N ALA A 118 5.52 -31.70 6.08
CA ALA A 118 5.82 -30.32 5.72
C ALA A 118 7.25 -30.25 5.17
N ARG A 119 7.39 -29.86 3.89
CA ARG A 119 8.69 -29.48 3.34
C ARG A 119 9.18 -28.25 4.09
N ALA A 120 10.36 -28.37 4.68
CA ALA A 120 11.06 -27.23 5.27
C ALA A 120 11.21 -26.12 4.23
N ALA A 121 10.61 -24.96 4.49
CA ALA A 121 10.84 -23.76 3.72
C ALA A 121 12.29 -23.32 3.95
N LEU A 122 13.12 -23.44 2.91
CA LEU A 122 14.46 -22.89 2.92
C LEU A 122 14.38 -21.35 2.92
N PRO A 123 15.31 -20.67 3.62
CA PRO A 123 15.31 -19.21 3.72
C PRO A 123 15.39 -18.55 2.33
N GLY A 124 14.59 -17.49 2.13
CA GLY A 124 14.25 -16.83 0.86
C GLY A 124 15.37 -16.13 0.07
N TRP A 125 16.62 -16.60 0.14
CA TRP A 125 17.72 -16.09 -0.69
C TRP A 125 17.53 -16.48 -2.17
N GLN A 126 16.83 -17.59 -2.45
CA GLN A 126 16.58 -18.05 -3.82
C GLN A 126 15.70 -17.07 -4.61
N SER A 127 14.85 -16.29 -3.91
CA SER A 127 14.00 -15.29 -4.56
C SER A 127 14.81 -14.11 -5.08
N ALA A 128 15.87 -13.65 -4.39
CA ALA A 128 16.68 -12.50 -4.84
C ALA A 128 17.78 -12.85 -5.86
N ALA A 129 17.97 -14.14 -6.17
CA ALA A 129 19.06 -14.61 -7.03
C ALA A 129 19.16 -13.94 -8.41
N PRO A 130 18.07 -13.74 -9.18
CA PRO A 130 18.17 -13.17 -10.53
C PRO A 130 18.42 -11.65 -10.52
N ALA A 131 17.93 -10.93 -9.50
CA ALA A 131 18.24 -9.51 -9.31
C ALA A 131 19.72 -9.31 -8.93
N LEU A 132 20.25 -10.13 -8.02
CA LEU A 132 21.66 -10.09 -7.63
C LEU A 132 22.59 -10.46 -8.80
N LEU A 133 22.21 -11.46 -9.60
CA LEU A 133 22.95 -11.84 -10.81
C LEU A 133 23.03 -10.69 -11.81
N SER A 134 21.91 -9.97 -12.01
CA SER A 134 21.84 -8.83 -12.91
C SER A 134 22.71 -7.66 -12.43
N CYS A 135 22.73 -7.38 -11.12
CA CYS A 135 23.63 -6.40 -10.51
C CYS A 135 25.11 -6.77 -10.68
N ALA A 136 25.47 -8.03 -10.46
CA ALA A 136 26.83 -8.51 -10.64
C ALA A 136 27.29 -8.39 -12.10
N ALA A 137 26.43 -8.77 -13.06
CA ALA A 137 26.71 -8.62 -14.49
C ALA A 137 26.89 -7.14 -14.88
N ALA A 138 26.05 -6.25 -14.38
CA ALA A 138 26.17 -4.81 -14.63
C ALA A 138 27.51 -4.24 -14.13
N LEU A 139 27.95 -4.64 -12.93
CA LEU A 139 29.23 -4.21 -12.37
C LEU A 139 30.42 -4.68 -13.21
N VAL A 140 30.40 -5.92 -13.68
CA VAL A 140 31.46 -6.47 -14.54
C VAL A 140 31.51 -5.73 -15.87
N LEU A 141 30.37 -5.52 -16.52
CA LEU A 141 30.27 -4.78 -17.80
C LEU A 141 30.74 -3.33 -17.65
N TYR A 142 30.37 -2.66 -16.57
CA TYR A 142 30.80 -1.31 -16.29
C TYR A 142 32.31 -1.23 -16.00
N GLY A 143 32.87 -2.20 -15.27
CA GLY A 143 34.32 -2.32 -15.06
C GLY A 143 35.08 -2.55 -16.36
N LEU A 144 34.55 -3.39 -17.25
CA LEU A 144 35.10 -3.61 -18.59
C LEU A 144 35.06 -2.32 -19.43
N TRP A 145 33.96 -1.56 -19.37
CA TRP A 145 33.89 -0.26 -20.03
C TRP A 145 34.98 0.72 -19.55
N LEU A 146 35.29 0.76 -18.25
CA LEU A 146 36.34 1.65 -17.74
C LEU A 146 37.72 1.35 -18.34
N VAL A 147 37.99 0.08 -18.66
CA VAL A 147 39.25 -0.39 -19.25
C VAL A 147 39.28 -0.20 -20.77
N TYR A 148 38.23 -0.65 -21.47
CA TYR A 148 38.21 -0.71 -22.93
C TYR A 148 37.63 0.54 -23.60
N ARG A 149 36.90 1.38 -22.83
CA ARG A 149 36.24 2.61 -23.29
C ARG A 149 35.31 2.43 -24.48
N ASP A 150 34.73 1.23 -24.60
CA ASP A 150 33.72 0.90 -25.62
C ASP A 150 32.31 1.16 -25.09
N ASP A 151 31.62 2.15 -25.65
CA ASP A 151 30.30 2.60 -25.21
C ASP A 151 29.23 1.49 -25.23
N ILE A 152 29.40 0.43 -26.04
CA ILE A 152 28.50 -0.72 -26.06
C ILE A 152 28.45 -1.40 -24.68
N LEU A 153 29.59 -1.48 -23.99
CA LEU A 153 29.69 -2.08 -22.66
C LEU A 153 28.97 -1.24 -21.59
N ASN A 154 28.99 0.09 -21.72
CA ASN A 154 28.28 0.98 -20.82
C ASN A 154 26.76 0.82 -20.99
N VAL A 155 26.29 0.82 -22.24
CA VAL A 155 24.87 0.60 -22.56
C VAL A 155 24.41 -0.78 -22.06
N ALA A 156 25.22 -1.83 -22.28
CA ALA A 156 24.92 -3.17 -21.80
C ALA A 156 24.85 -3.24 -20.26
N ALA A 157 25.77 -2.56 -19.56
CA ALA A 157 25.76 -2.47 -18.10
C ALA A 157 24.47 -1.80 -17.58
N PHE A 158 24.06 -0.70 -18.22
CA PHE A 158 22.82 -0.01 -17.89
C PHE A 158 21.59 -0.91 -18.08
N VAL A 159 21.48 -1.58 -19.23
CA VAL A 159 20.36 -2.49 -19.52
C VAL A 159 20.31 -3.65 -18.52
N ALA A 160 21.45 -4.25 -18.19
CA ALA A 160 21.53 -5.32 -17.20
C ALA A 160 21.04 -4.85 -15.81
N LEU A 161 21.46 -3.65 -15.39
CA LEU A 161 21.03 -3.08 -14.11
C LEU A 161 19.53 -2.78 -14.11
N PHE A 162 19.01 -2.23 -15.20
CA PHE A 162 17.58 -1.92 -15.35
C PHE A 162 16.72 -3.19 -15.29
N ILE A 163 17.14 -4.27 -15.96
CA ILE A 163 16.48 -5.59 -15.86
C ILE A 163 16.50 -6.10 -14.42
N GLY A 164 17.63 -5.97 -13.71
CA GLY A 164 17.73 -6.35 -12.30
C GLY A 164 16.73 -5.63 -11.40
N VAL A 165 16.52 -4.33 -11.63
CA VAL A 165 15.52 -3.52 -10.89
C VAL A 165 14.10 -4.01 -11.19
N ILE A 166 13.77 -4.27 -12.46
CA ILE A 166 12.45 -4.79 -12.85
C ILE A 166 12.20 -6.15 -12.19
N LEU A 167 13.17 -7.06 -12.24
CA LEU A 167 13.04 -8.39 -11.63
C LEU A 167 12.86 -8.30 -10.11
N ALA A 168 13.64 -7.45 -9.43
CA ALA A 168 13.48 -7.22 -8.00
C ALA A 168 12.09 -6.66 -7.66
N TRP A 169 11.57 -5.75 -8.48
CA TRP A 169 10.24 -5.16 -8.29
C TRP A 169 9.11 -6.17 -8.53
N LEU A 170 9.21 -7.02 -9.55
CA LEU A 170 8.24 -8.08 -9.81
C LEU A 170 8.23 -9.13 -8.69
N GLN A 171 9.39 -9.43 -8.12
CA GLN A 171 9.50 -10.38 -7.00
C GLN A 171 8.94 -9.85 -5.68
N GLN A 172 8.93 -8.53 -5.46
CA GLN A 172 8.25 -7.94 -4.31
C GLN A 172 6.72 -7.96 -4.44
N ARG A 173 6.18 -8.21 -5.64
CA ARG A 173 4.74 -8.25 -5.92
C ARG A 173 4.13 -9.67 -5.91
N SER A 174 4.95 -10.71 -5.92
CA SER A 174 4.52 -12.13 -5.91
C SER A 174 4.64 -12.71 -4.49
#